data_AF-A0A9D6ZY57-F1
#
_entry.id   AF-A0A9D6ZY57-F1
#
_cell.length_a   1.000
_cell.length_b   1.000
_cell.length_c   1.000
_cell.angle_alpha   90.00
_cell.angle_beta   90.00
_cell.angle_gamma   90.00
#
_symmetry.space_group_name_H-M   'P 1'
#
loop_
_entity.id
_entity.type
_entity.pdbx_description
1 polymer ?
#
loop_
_entity_poly.entity_id
_entity_poly.type
_entity_poly.pdbx_seq_one_letter_code
_entity_poly.pdbx_strand_id
1 'polypeptide(L)'
;MQNKMPWVAGVLCFGISFLFGLGVLVDWKTRLNPQYWPFGVDVYPHWVATRAIWRGESPYTLQVSRETQQLIYARPLEPGDDPFGFYYPAYVSFIIAPLIWLPVEWAGLVWSAFNWAILVTLAIVWSWRIEPRLSPLLWGLVLLSVIFYRPAFLAVINGQYGLFVVVCLLGAGWLFQARRDGWAGALLVFATIKPSISLLAPLVILFWAARWRRWNGVIGFLITLGVLVGATILQIGWWAPDFLRAAQSFANKPGSWMTQDIFSPAGLIWFAGALALFGIGLERLWRARDFPWLAIIGALVLNLLIIPHLLEYDLTVLLIAWFWLGAQWRDVRGGLAWWLGLVGMPWLSWLALLALGGTTEQWWKMIWQFYPSLLIYAILVWLWRTALKRI
;
A
#
# COMPACT_ATOMS: atom_id res chain seq x y z
N MET A 1 9.04 8.96 -27.54
CA MET A 1 8.15 10.12 -27.74
C MET A 1 7.32 10.29 -26.47
N GLN A 2 7.43 11.45 -25.81
CA GLN A 2 6.74 11.73 -24.55
C GLN A 2 5.27 12.07 -24.84
N ASN A 3 4.37 11.08 -24.79
CA ASN A 3 2.94 11.37 -24.65
C ASN A 3 2.74 11.99 -23.27
N LYS A 4 2.88 13.32 -23.19
CA LYS A 4 2.52 14.11 -22.02
C LYS A 4 1.01 13.99 -21.87
N MET A 5 0.58 13.01 -21.08
CA MET A 5 -0.78 12.98 -20.57
C MET A 5 -1.03 14.33 -19.89
N PRO A 6 -2.07 15.08 -20.29
CA PRO A 6 -2.40 16.31 -19.60
C PRO A 6 -2.76 15.91 -18.16
N TRP A 7 -2.04 16.43 -17.18
CA TRP A 7 -2.30 16.21 -15.75
C TRP A 7 -3.78 16.44 -15.39
N VAL A 8 -4.44 17.32 -16.15
CA VAL A 8 -5.89 17.57 -16.15
C VAL A 8 -6.71 16.27 -16.28
N ALA A 9 -6.36 15.37 -17.20
CA ALA A 9 -7.07 14.10 -17.38
C ALA A 9 -6.97 13.21 -16.13
N GLY A 10 -5.79 13.17 -15.47
CA GLY A 10 -5.62 12.42 -14.24
C GLY A 10 -6.45 12.99 -13.09
N VAL A 11 -6.49 14.32 -12.95
CA VAL A 11 -7.31 15.01 -11.95
C VAL A 11 -8.81 14.79 -12.19
N LEU A 12 -9.26 14.86 -13.45
CA LEU A 12 -10.64 14.59 -13.81
C LEU A 12 -11.02 13.13 -13.54
N CYS A 13 -10.17 12.17 -13.93
CA CYS A 13 -10.38 10.75 -13.61
C CYS A 13 -10.51 10.53 -12.10
N PHE A 14 -9.66 11.18 -11.30
CA PHE A 14 -9.72 11.10 -9.85
C PHE A 14 -11.04 11.66 -9.31
N GLY A 15 -11.41 12.89 -9.70
CA GLY A 15 -12.63 13.54 -9.24
C GLY A 15 -13.90 12.75 -9.59
N ILE A 16 -14.00 12.25 -10.83
CA ILE A 16 -15.13 11.44 -11.29
C ILE A 16 -15.18 10.11 -10.51
N SER A 17 -14.03 9.45 -10.37
CA SER A 17 -13.94 8.18 -9.64
C SER A 17 -14.29 8.34 -8.17
N PHE A 18 -13.89 9.46 -7.54
CA PHE A 18 -14.22 9.78 -6.15
C PHE A 18 -15.72 9.95 -5.96
N LEU A 19 -16.37 10.78 -6.79
CA LEU A 19 -17.82 11.01 -6.70
C LEU A 19 -18.61 9.73 -6.96
N PHE A 20 -18.21 8.95 -7.96
CA PHE A 20 -18.83 7.65 -8.25
C PHE A 20 -18.64 6.66 -7.09
N GLY A 21 -17.42 6.51 -6.58
CA GLY A 21 -17.12 5.61 -5.47
C GLY A 21 -17.86 6.00 -4.20
N LEU A 22 -17.93 7.30 -3.88
CA LEU A 22 -18.70 7.79 -2.74
C LEU A 22 -20.19 7.46 -2.88
N GLY A 23 -20.78 7.70 -4.06
CA GLY A 23 -22.18 7.36 -4.33
C GLY A 23 -22.47 5.86 -4.16
N VAL A 24 -21.61 4.99 -4.69
CA VAL A 24 -21.73 3.54 -4.57
C VAL A 24 -21.60 3.08 -3.11
N LEU A 25 -20.60 3.58 -2.39
CA LEU A 25 -20.39 3.20 -0.98
C LEU A 25 -21.52 3.66 -0.07
N VAL A 26 -22.10 4.85 -0.34
CA VAL A 26 -23.29 5.34 0.37
C VAL A 26 -24.50 4.46 0.07
N ASP A 27 -24.78 4.17 -1.21
CA ASP A 27 -25.88 3.27 -1.60
C ASP A 27 -25.72 1.88 -0.96
N TRP A 28 -24.52 1.30 -1.02
CA TRP A 28 -24.21 0.03 -0.37
C TRP A 28 -24.45 0.07 1.13
N LYS A 29 -23.98 1.12 1.82
CA LYS A 29 -24.20 1.28 3.27
C LYS A 29 -25.70 1.33 3.60
N THR A 30 -26.52 1.98 2.76
CA THR A 30 -27.97 2.06 3.00
C THR A 30 -28.72 0.75 2.74
N ARG A 31 -28.21 -0.10 1.84
CA ARG A 31 -28.83 -1.39 1.48
C ARG A 31 -28.36 -2.55 2.35
N LEU A 32 -27.12 -2.50 2.82
CA LEU A 32 -26.56 -3.48 3.74
C LEU A 32 -27.07 -3.18 5.16
N ASN A 33 -27.44 -4.22 5.90
CA ASN A 33 -27.95 -4.05 7.27
C ASN A 33 -26.93 -3.24 8.12
N PRO A 34 -27.35 -2.19 8.85
CA PRO A 34 -26.46 -1.35 9.66
C PRO A 34 -25.67 -2.10 10.74
N GLN A 35 -25.98 -3.37 11.02
CA GLN A 35 -25.17 -4.24 11.88
C GLN A 35 -23.89 -4.77 11.21
N TYR A 36 -23.76 -4.66 9.89
CA TYR A 36 -22.55 -5.08 9.19
C TYR A 36 -21.45 -4.02 9.30
N TRP A 37 -20.23 -4.54 9.40
CA TRP A 37 -18.98 -3.82 9.55
C TRP A 37 -18.91 -2.54 8.68
N PRO A 38 -18.69 -1.35 9.28
CA PRO A 38 -18.73 -0.10 8.55
C PRO A 38 -17.59 -0.02 7.53
N PHE A 39 -17.89 0.48 6.33
CA PHE A 39 -16.86 0.84 5.34
C PHE A 39 -15.86 1.79 5.98
N GLY A 40 -14.58 1.52 5.77
CA GLY A 40 -13.53 2.37 6.32
C GLY A 40 -13.29 2.18 7.81
N VAL A 41 -13.62 1.02 8.40
CA VAL A 41 -13.39 0.77 9.84
C VAL A 41 -11.97 1.14 10.29
N ASP A 42 -10.96 0.92 9.44
CA ASP A 42 -9.56 1.10 9.84
C ASP A 42 -9.21 2.59 9.97
N VAL A 43 -10.10 3.48 9.52
CA VAL A 43 -10.01 4.93 9.75
C VAL A 43 -10.35 5.27 11.19
N TYR A 44 -11.18 4.49 11.88
CA TYR A 44 -11.73 4.81 13.19
C TYR A 44 -10.64 5.03 14.25
N PRO A 45 -9.67 4.10 14.46
CA PRO A 45 -8.55 4.35 15.37
C PRO A 45 -7.76 5.61 15.03
N HIS A 46 -7.58 5.91 13.75
CA HIS A 46 -6.82 7.08 13.31
C HIS A 46 -7.61 8.37 13.49
N TRP A 47 -8.92 8.33 13.34
CA TRP A 47 -9.82 9.45 13.58
C TRP A 47 -9.83 9.82 15.07
N VAL A 48 -9.98 8.82 15.96
CA VAL A 48 -9.91 9.02 17.42
C VAL A 48 -8.52 9.52 17.83
N ALA A 49 -7.46 8.86 17.36
CA ALA A 49 -6.07 9.27 17.63
C ALA A 49 -5.76 10.68 17.15
N THR A 50 -6.25 11.08 15.97
CA THR A 50 -6.03 12.43 15.43
C THR A 50 -6.71 13.47 16.30
N ARG A 51 -7.96 13.24 16.75
CA ARG A 51 -8.61 14.15 17.70
C ARG A 51 -7.83 14.25 19.02
N ALA A 52 -7.34 13.13 19.55
CA ALA A 52 -6.53 13.12 20.76
C ALA A 52 -5.27 14.00 20.60
N ILE A 53 -4.54 13.85 19.48
CA ILE A 53 -3.39 14.70 19.16
C ILE A 53 -3.78 16.19 19.13
N TRP A 54 -4.91 16.53 18.52
CA TRP A 54 -5.41 17.90 18.49
C TRP A 54 -5.82 18.45 19.87
N ARG A 55 -6.15 17.57 20.83
CA ARG A 55 -6.35 17.92 22.25
C ARG A 55 -5.05 18.02 23.05
N GLY A 56 -3.89 17.73 22.43
CA GLY A 56 -2.59 17.67 23.11
C GLY A 56 -2.34 16.35 23.84
N GLU A 57 -3.11 15.31 23.54
CA GLU A 57 -3.00 13.99 24.16
C GLU A 57 -2.21 13.02 23.27
N SER A 58 -1.42 12.14 23.88
CA SER A 58 -0.75 11.07 23.14
C SER A 58 -1.77 10.05 22.60
N PRO A 59 -1.70 9.70 21.30
CA PRO A 59 -2.63 8.75 20.68
C PRO A 59 -2.34 7.30 21.08
N TYR A 60 -1.22 7.03 21.77
CA TYR A 60 -0.78 5.69 22.15
C TYR A 60 -1.23 5.29 23.57
N THR A 61 -2.08 6.10 24.20
CA THR A 61 -2.57 5.84 25.56
C THR A 61 -3.68 4.79 25.58
N LEU A 62 -3.82 4.09 26.71
CA LEU A 62 -4.91 3.14 26.91
C LEU A 62 -6.29 3.80 26.84
N GLN A 63 -6.40 5.07 27.22
CA GLN A 63 -7.63 5.84 27.12
C GLN A 63 -8.07 5.99 25.65
N VAL A 64 -7.17 6.42 24.76
CA VAL A 64 -7.47 6.57 23.32
C VAL A 64 -7.85 5.23 22.68
N SER A 65 -7.19 4.15 23.06
CA SER A 65 -7.56 2.80 22.62
C SER A 65 -8.96 2.40 23.11
N ARG A 66 -9.33 2.71 24.36
CA ARG A 66 -10.68 2.44 24.90
C ARG A 66 -11.75 3.29 24.22
N GLU A 67 -11.47 4.55 23.91
CA GLU A 67 -12.38 5.41 23.14
C GLU A 67 -12.65 4.81 21.75
N THR A 68 -11.62 4.28 21.10
CA THR A 68 -11.77 3.59 19.80
C THR A 68 -12.61 2.31 19.93
N GLN A 69 -12.37 1.50 20.96
CA GLN A 69 -13.11 0.27 21.20
C GLN A 69 -14.59 0.54 21.50
N GLN A 70 -14.89 1.53 22.33
CA GLN A 70 -16.26 1.96 22.59
C GLN A 70 -16.95 2.44 21.31
N LEU A 71 -16.23 3.13 20.43
CA LEU A 71 -16.76 3.60 19.16
C LEU A 71 -17.11 2.46 18.19
N ILE A 72 -16.27 1.41 18.14
CA ILE A 72 -16.43 0.29 17.21
C ILE A 72 -17.41 -0.75 17.74
N TYR A 73 -17.26 -1.15 19.00
CA TYR A 73 -18.00 -2.27 19.58
C TYR A 73 -19.22 -1.86 20.37
N ALA A 74 -19.32 -0.59 20.81
CA ALA A 74 -20.32 -0.13 21.78
C ALA A 74 -20.35 -0.93 23.10
N ARG A 75 -19.29 -1.69 23.39
CA ARG A 75 -19.10 -2.51 24.58
C ARG A 75 -17.61 -2.63 24.92
N PRO A 76 -17.24 -3.08 26.14
CA PRO A 76 -15.87 -3.48 26.45
C PRO A 76 -15.35 -4.59 25.51
N LEU A 77 -14.04 -4.62 25.30
CA LEU A 77 -13.35 -5.62 24.49
C LEU A 77 -13.50 -7.02 25.13
N GLU A 78 -13.90 -8.00 24.33
CA GLU A 78 -14.00 -9.41 24.71
C GLU A 78 -12.83 -10.23 24.16
N PRO A 79 -12.53 -11.41 24.75
CA PRO A 79 -11.52 -12.30 24.20
C PRO A 79 -11.82 -12.67 22.74
N GLY A 80 -10.90 -12.32 21.83
CA GLY A 80 -11.03 -12.59 20.39
C GLY A 80 -11.37 -11.35 19.54
N ASP A 81 -11.79 -10.25 20.16
CA ASP A 81 -11.98 -8.98 19.44
C ASP A 81 -10.62 -8.39 18.98
N ASP A 82 -10.62 -7.66 17.87
CA ASP A 82 -9.46 -6.86 17.46
C ASP A 82 -9.38 -5.61 18.36
N PRO A 83 -8.22 -5.31 18.97
CA PRO A 83 -8.09 -4.16 19.87
C PRO A 83 -8.25 -2.78 19.20
N PHE A 84 -8.20 -2.69 17.86
CA PHE A 84 -8.19 -1.45 17.07
C PHE A 84 -7.30 -0.35 17.64
N GLY A 85 -6.04 -0.70 17.95
CA GLY A 85 -5.06 0.27 18.43
C GLY A 85 -4.54 1.21 17.35
N PHE A 86 -3.90 2.30 17.79
CA PHE A 86 -3.17 3.21 16.92
C PHE A 86 -1.70 2.77 16.76
N TYR A 87 -1.34 2.32 15.56
CA TYR A 87 -0.03 1.69 15.26
C TYR A 87 0.81 2.47 14.25
N TYR A 88 0.50 3.75 14.05
CA TYR A 88 1.10 4.59 13.02
C TYR A 88 1.94 5.70 13.66
N PRO A 89 2.93 6.27 12.96
CA PRO A 89 3.62 7.48 13.42
C PRO A 89 2.62 8.63 13.62
N ALA A 90 2.78 9.43 14.69
CA ALA A 90 1.80 10.46 15.04
C ALA A 90 1.57 11.48 13.92
N TYR A 91 2.56 11.71 13.04
CA TYR A 91 2.42 12.65 11.92
C TYR A 91 1.42 12.22 10.84
N VAL A 92 0.91 10.98 10.87
CA VAL A 92 -0.24 10.58 10.03
C VAL A 92 -1.48 11.44 10.31
N SER A 93 -1.57 12.03 11.51
CA SER A 93 -2.64 12.95 11.92
C SER A 93 -2.84 14.12 10.95
N PHE A 94 -1.79 14.62 10.30
CA PHE A 94 -1.93 15.70 9.31
C PHE A 94 -2.69 15.28 8.05
N ILE A 95 -2.68 13.99 7.72
CA ILE A 95 -3.40 13.43 6.57
C ILE A 95 -4.87 13.21 6.94
N ILE A 96 -5.11 12.79 8.19
CA ILE A 96 -6.45 12.48 8.70
C ILE A 96 -7.17 13.71 9.26
N ALA A 97 -6.45 14.80 9.56
CA ALA A 97 -7.01 16.02 10.13
C ALA A 97 -8.23 16.58 9.38
N PRO A 98 -8.31 16.57 8.03
CA PRO A 98 -9.51 17.04 7.35
C PRO A 98 -10.76 16.18 7.65
N LEU A 99 -10.59 14.91 8.00
CA LEU A 99 -11.67 13.97 8.24
C LEU A 99 -12.23 14.03 9.67
N ILE A 100 -11.50 14.62 10.62
CA ILE A 100 -11.96 14.65 12.04
C ILE A 100 -13.19 15.54 12.26
N TRP A 101 -13.47 16.42 11.31
CA TRP A 101 -14.64 17.30 11.31
C TRP A 101 -15.92 16.59 10.83
N LEU A 102 -15.79 15.40 10.25
CA LEU A 102 -16.91 14.56 9.85
C LEU A 102 -17.25 13.57 10.96
N PRO A 103 -18.53 13.14 11.08
CA PRO A 103 -18.86 11.96 11.86
C PRO A 103 -18.02 10.77 11.37
N VAL A 104 -17.56 9.90 12.29
CA VAL A 104 -16.57 8.85 11.98
C VAL A 104 -17.01 7.95 10.82
N GLU A 105 -18.29 7.65 10.70
CA GLU A 105 -18.84 6.83 9.62
C GLU A 105 -18.67 7.50 8.25
N TRP A 106 -18.82 8.83 8.19
CA TRP A 106 -18.57 9.61 6.99
C TRP A 106 -17.07 9.74 6.72
N ALA A 107 -16.24 9.85 7.75
CA ALA A 107 -14.79 9.81 7.60
C ALA A 107 -14.33 8.50 6.94
N GLY A 108 -14.87 7.36 7.39
CA GLY A 108 -14.64 6.04 6.79
C GLY A 108 -15.06 5.99 5.32
N LEU A 109 -16.30 6.41 5.00
CA LEU A 109 -16.82 6.44 3.62
C LEU A 109 -16.00 7.34 2.69
N VAL A 110 -15.68 8.57 3.13
CA VAL A 110 -14.91 9.53 2.33
C VAL A 110 -13.51 9.01 2.07
N TRP A 111 -12.85 8.41 3.07
CA TRP A 111 -11.52 7.83 2.90
C TRP A 111 -11.53 6.59 2.00
N SER A 112 -12.54 5.72 2.13
CA SER A 112 -12.73 4.59 1.21
C SER A 112 -12.99 5.07 -0.22
N ALA A 113 -13.80 6.10 -0.43
CA ALA A 113 -14.02 6.70 -1.75
C ALA A 113 -12.74 7.34 -2.32
N PHE A 114 -11.92 7.96 -1.46
CA PHE A 114 -10.61 8.49 -1.83
C PHE A 114 -9.66 7.37 -2.28
N ASN A 115 -9.58 6.26 -1.54
CA ASN A 115 -8.82 5.08 -1.94
C ASN A 115 -9.32 4.48 -3.26
N TRP A 116 -10.64 4.38 -3.44
CA TRP A 116 -11.24 3.93 -4.70
C TRP A 116 -10.80 4.82 -5.87
N ALA A 117 -10.85 6.14 -5.69
CA ALA A 117 -10.42 7.10 -6.69
C ALA A 117 -8.94 6.95 -7.04
N ILE A 118 -8.07 6.70 -6.04
CA ILE A 118 -6.66 6.37 -6.28
C ILE A 118 -6.56 5.12 -7.17
N LEU A 119 -7.21 4.03 -6.78
CA LEU A 119 -7.11 2.74 -7.48
C LEU A 119 -7.54 2.84 -8.94
N VAL A 120 -8.73 3.40 -9.20
CA VAL A 120 -9.28 3.55 -10.55
C VAL A 120 -8.41 4.49 -11.38
N THR A 121 -7.99 5.63 -10.82
CA THR A 121 -7.13 6.59 -11.54
C THR A 121 -5.79 5.97 -11.89
N LEU A 122 -5.15 5.26 -10.95
CA LEU A 122 -3.89 4.56 -11.21
C LEU A 122 -4.07 3.50 -12.31
N ALA A 123 -5.12 2.70 -12.26
CA ALA A 123 -5.41 1.68 -13.27
C ALA A 123 -5.56 2.31 -14.67
N ILE A 124 -6.36 3.37 -14.79
CA ILE A 124 -6.60 4.09 -16.06
C ILE A 124 -5.29 4.72 -16.56
N VAL A 125 -4.64 5.53 -15.74
CA VAL A 125 -3.42 6.27 -16.13
C VAL A 125 -2.28 5.32 -16.50
N TRP A 126 -2.12 4.24 -15.75
CA TRP A 126 -1.14 3.21 -16.07
C TRP A 126 -1.47 2.50 -17.39
N SER A 127 -2.72 2.09 -17.59
CA SER A 127 -3.15 1.37 -18.79
C SER A 127 -2.96 2.17 -20.08
N TRP A 128 -3.06 3.50 -20.03
CA TRP A 128 -2.81 4.38 -21.18
C TRP A 128 -1.34 4.40 -21.62
N ARG A 129 -0.42 3.98 -20.76
CA ARG A 129 1.02 3.89 -21.08
C ARG A 129 1.41 2.54 -21.68
N ILE A 130 0.47 1.61 -21.82
CA ILE A 130 0.72 0.29 -22.41
C ILE A 130 0.74 0.41 -23.94
N GLU A 131 1.88 0.13 -24.60
CA GLU A 131 2.07 0.33 -26.05
C GLU A 131 2.55 -0.91 -26.82
N PRO A 132 1.87 -1.42 -27.87
CA PRO A 132 0.65 -0.92 -28.53
C PRO A 132 -0.64 -0.95 -27.70
N ARG A 133 -1.53 0.00 -27.97
CA ARG A 133 -2.83 0.10 -27.27
C ARG A 133 -3.59 -1.24 -27.31
N LEU A 134 -4.11 -1.63 -26.15
CA LEU A 134 -4.96 -2.81 -26.03
C LEU A 134 -6.27 -2.59 -26.80
N SER A 135 -6.86 -3.67 -27.34
CA SER A 135 -8.23 -3.60 -27.85
C SER A 135 -9.19 -3.22 -26.72
N PRO A 136 -10.36 -2.61 -27.00
CA PRO A 136 -11.29 -2.18 -25.95
C PRO A 136 -11.67 -3.28 -24.96
N LEU A 137 -11.86 -4.52 -25.44
CA LEU A 137 -12.14 -5.69 -24.60
C LEU A 137 -10.97 -6.00 -23.66
N LEU A 138 -9.74 -6.10 -24.18
CA LEU A 138 -8.56 -6.41 -23.37
C LEU A 138 -8.26 -5.29 -22.38
N TRP A 139 -8.45 -4.03 -22.79
CA TRP A 139 -8.32 -2.88 -21.92
C TRP A 139 -9.33 -2.94 -20.77
N GLY A 140 -10.59 -3.26 -21.04
CA GLY A 140 -11.62 -3.49 -20.03
C GLY A 140 -11.26 -4.60 -19.05
N LEU A 141 -10.77 -5.75 -19.54
CA LEU A 141 -10.33 -6.87 -18.68
C LEU A 141 -9.14 -6.49 -17.79
N VAL A 142 -8.18 -5.72 -18.32
CA VAL A 142 -7.05 -5.21 -17.55
C VAL A 142 -7.53 -4.22 -16.48
N LEU A 143 -8.44 -3.30 -16.81
CA LEU A 143 -8.98 -2.39 -15.80
C LEU A 143 -9.74 -3.13 -14.70
N LEU A 144 -10.63 -4.05 -15.08
CA LEU A 144 -11.42 -4.83 -14.12
C LEU A 144 -10.50 -5.66 -13.21
N SER A 145 -9.47 -6.29 -13.75
CA SER A 145 -8.53 -7.07 -12.92
C SER A 145 -7.72 -6.20 -11.94
N VAL A 146 -7.33 -4.97 -12.30
CA VAL A 146 -6.69 -4.05 -11.32
C VAL A 146 -7.68 -3.58 -10.27
N ILE A 147 -8.88 -3.16 -10.68
CA ILE A 147 -9.92 -2.65 -9.77
C ILE A 147 -10.38 -3.73 -8.79
N PHE A 148 -10.52 -4.97 -9.28
CA PHE A 148 -10.85 -6.14 -8.48
C PHE A 148 -9.61 -6.91 -8.02
N TYR A 149 -8.42 -6.30 -8.03
CA TYR A 149 -7.27 -6.90 -7.38
C TYR A 149 -7.54 -6.97 -5.88
N ARG A 150 -7.80 -8.19 -5.36
CA ARG A 150 -8.42 -8.38 -4.04
C ARG A 150 -7.75 -7.58 -2.91
N PRO A 151 -6.41 -7.58 -2.75
CA PRO A 151 -5.75 -6.75 -1.74
C PRO A 151 -6.13 -5.27 -1.81
N ALA A 152 -6.07 -4.67 -3.00
CA ALA A 152 -6.41 -3.27 -3.20
C ALA A 152 -7.90 -3.01 -3.01
N PHE A 153 -8.75 -3.92 -3.47
CA PHE A 153 -10.19 -3.84 -3.26
C PHE A 153 -10.54 -3.86 -1.77
N LEU A 154 -9.97 -4.79 -1.00
CA LEU A 154 -10.19 -4.83 0.45
C LEU A 154 -9.56 -3.65 1.19
N ALA A 155 -8.47 -3.08 0.67
CA ALA A 155 -7.94 -1.83 1.19
C ALA A 155 -8.93 -0.67 1.03
N VAL A 156 -9.69 -0.63 -0.08
CA VAL A 156 -10.80 0.33 -0.27
C VAL A 156 -11.91 0.07 0.76
N ILE A 157 -12.40 -1.17 0.84
CA ILE A 157 -13.53 -1.52 1.72
C ILE A 157 -13.23 -1.22 3.19
N ASN A 158 -12.04 -1.58 3.67
CA ASN A 158 -11.68 -1.39 5.08
C ASN A 158 -11.11 0.01 5.38
N GLY A 159 -10.77 0.81 4.37
CA GLY A 159 -10.20 2.15 4.55
C GLY A 159 -8.72 2.14 4.91
N GLN A 160 -7.96 1.21 4.35
CA GLN A 160 -6.54 1.06 4.60
C GLN A 160 -5.69 2.10 3.86
N TYR A 161 -4.47 2.34 4.36
CA TYR A 161 -3.58 3.38 3.83
C TYR A 161 -2.66 2.90 2.69
N GLY A 162 -2.77 1.63 2.29
CA GLY A 162 -1.88 1.02 1.30
C GLY A 162 -1.92 1.69 -0.07
N LEU A 163 -3.11 2.07 -0.55
CA LEU A 163 -3.26 2.75 -1.83
C LEU A 163 -2.67 4.16 -1.80
N PHE A 164 -2.82 4.88 -0.67
CA PHE A 164 -2.18 6.16 -0.46
C PHE A 164 -0.64 6.06 -0.50
N VAL A 165 -0.07 5.03 0.14
CA VAL A 165 1.38 4.76 0.06
C VAL A 165 1.81 4.46 -1.38
N VAL A 166 1.04 3.65 -2.13
CA VAL A 166 1.33 3.33 -3.53
C VAL A 166 1.36 4.58 -4.40
N VAL A 167 0.36 5.47 -4.30
CA VAL A 167 0.34 6.71 -5.10
C VAL A 167 1.47 7.66 -4.70
N CYS A 168 1.87 7.71 -3.43
CA CYS A 168 3.03 8.49 -2.99
C CYS A 168 4.33 7.97 -3.59
N LEU A 169 4.56 6.66 -3.59
CA LEU A 169 5.76 6.05 -4.19
C LEU A 169 5.81 6.23 -5.71
N LEU A 170 4.71 5.97 -6.41
CA LEU A 170 4.62 6.16 -7.86
C LEU A 170 4.74 7.63 -8.26
N GLY A 171 4.08 8.52 -7.51
CA GLY A 171 4.15 9.97 -7.68
C GLY A 171 5.56 10.51 -7.44
N ALA A 172 6.25 10.03 -6.41
CA ALA A 172 7.65 10.40 -6.17
C ALA A 172 8.55 9.95 -7.33
N GLY A 173 8.36 8.72 -7.81
CA GLY A 173 9.07 8.24 -8.99
C GLY A 173 8.81 9.08 -10.24
N TRP A 174 7.57 9.53 -10.45
CA TRP A 174 7.22 10.43 -11.54
C TRP A 174 7.86 11.82 -11.38
N LEU A 175 7.81 12.41 -10.19
CA LEU A 175 8.44 13.72 -9.89
C LEU A 175 9.96 13.67 -10.04
N PHE A 176 10.61 12.59 -9.60
CA PHE A 176 12.04 12.39 -9.85
C PHE A 176 12.35 12.28 -11.34
N GLN A 177 11.55 11.57 -12.14
CA GLN A 177 11.74 11.52 -13.59
C GLN A 177 11.49 12.89 -14.25
N ALA A 178 10.57 13.68 -13.71
CA ALA A 178 10.28 15.04 -14.13
C ALA A 178 11.26 16.12 -13.61
N ARG A 179 12.36 15.71 -12.94
CA ARG A 179 13.37 16.61 -12.36
C ARG A 179 12.82 17.58 -11.29
N ARG A 180 11.72 17.20 -10.63
CA ARG A 180 11.09 17.95 -9.52
C ARG A 180 11.47 17.34 -8.17
N ASP A 181 12.76 17.23 -7.92
CA ASP A 181 13.34 16.37 -6.88
C ASP A 181 12.87 16.73 -5.47
N GLY A 182 12.84 18.03 -5.13
CA GLY A 182 12.40 18.48 -3.80
C GLY A 182 10.98 18.04 -3.47
N TRP A 183 10.06 18.19 -4.44
CA TRP A 183 8.68 17.70 -4.30
C TRP A 183 8.60 16.18 -4.27
N ALA A 184 9.46 15.48 -5.02
CA ALA A 184 9.54 14.02 -4.96
C ALA A 184 9.95 13.55 -3.55
N GLY A 185 10.94 14.21 -2.96
CA GLY A 185 11.40 14.00 -1.59
C GLY A 185 10.30 14.25 -0.55
N ALA A 186 9.62 15.39 -0.65
CA ALA A 186 8.50 15.73 0.23
C ALA A 186 7.39 14.68 0.17
N LEU A 187 7.03 14.23 -1.04
CA LEU A 187 6.02 13.20 -1.25
C LEU A 187 6.42 11.83 -0.65
N LEU A 188 7.71 11.49 -0.62
CA LEU A 188 8.19 10.23 -0.02
C LEU A 188 7.96 10.15 1.49
N VAL A 189 7.86 11.26 2.21
CA VAL A 189 7.53 11.25 3.65
C VAL A 189 6.15 10.65 3.88
N PHE A 190 5.20 10.92 2.98
CA PHE A 190 3.86 10.35 3.07
C PHE A 190 3.83 8.85 2.77
N ALA A 191 4.82 8.30 2.08
CA ALA A 191 4.96 6.86 1.92
C ALA A 191 5.43 6.17 3.21
N THR A 192 6.06 6.86 4.17
CA THR A 192 6.54 6.25 5.42
C THR A 192 5.47 6.18 6.51
N ILE A 193 4.24 6.66 6.25
CA ILE A 193 3.16 6.67 7.24
C ILE A 193 2.75 5.27 7.69
N LYS A 194 2.96 4.27 6.83
CA LYS A 194 2.68 2.85 7.10
C LYS A 194 3.97 2.03 6.92
N PRO A 195 4.87 2.04 7.92
CA PRO A 195 6.17 1.39 7.82
C PRO A 195 6.08 -0.11 7.55
N SER A 196 5.01 -0.78 8.05
CA SER A 196 4.77 -2.21 7.89
C SER A 196 4.77 -2.71 6.45
N ILE A 197 4.43 -1.85 5.47
CA ILE A 197 4.33 -2.26 4.06
C ILE A 197 5.35 -1.60 3.13
N SER A 198 6.06 -0.56 3.57
CA SER A 198 6.80 0.28 2.61
C SER A 198 8.07 0.96 3.10
N LEU A 199 8.46 0.87 4.37
CA LEU A 199 9.58 1.63 4.93
C LEU A 199 10.88 1.52 4.10
N LEU A 200 11.23 0.33 3.62
CA LEU A 200 12.47 0.14 2.84
C LEU A 200 12.47 0.85 1.48
N ALA A 201 11.30 1.07 0.86
CA ALA A 201 11.23 1.66 -0.47
C ALA A 201 11.66 3.14 -0.50
N PRO A 202 11.15 4.05 0.36
CA PRO A 202 11.68 5.41 0.48
C PRO A 202 13.17 5.44 0.79
N LEU A 203 13.68 4.56 1.66
CA LEU A 203 15.11 4.49 1.99
C LEU A 203 15.97 4.17 0.78
N VAL A 204 15.55 3.21 -0.05
CA VAL A 204 16.23 2.84 -1.29
C VAL A 204 16.18 3.96 -2.33
N ILE A 205 15.05 4.68 -2.42
CA ILE A 205 14.93 5.84 -3.32
C ILE A 205 15.84 6.99 -2.85
N LEU A 206 15.91 7.26 -1.54
CA LEU A 206 16.79 8.29 -0.97
C LEU A 206 18.27 7.93 -1.15
N PHE A 207 18.62 6.65 -0.98
CA PHE A 207 19.96 6.15 -1.26
C PHE A 207 20.35 6.35 -2.72
N TRP A 208 19.46 5.97 -3.66
CA TRP A 208 19.67 6.26 -5.09
C TRP A 208 19.80 7.76 -5.36
N ALA A 209 18.94 8.58 -4.77
CA ALA A 209 18.97 10.03 -4.93
C ALA A 209 20.33 10.59 -4.46
N ALA A 210 20.81 10.20 -3.28
CA ALA A 210 22.11 10.61 -2.75
C ALA A 210 23.27 10.13 -3.65
N ARG A 211 23.26 8.84 -4.03
CA ARG A 211 24.28 8.22 -4.91
C ARG A 211 24.44 8.94 -6.25
N TRP A 212 23.35 9.49 -6.79
CA TRP A 212 23.33 10.24 -8.04
C TRP A 212 23.24 11.76 -7.84
N ARG A 213 23.62 12.24 -6.64
CA ARG A 213 23.73 13.66 -6.24
C ARG A 213 22.45 14.47 -6.43
N ARG A 214 21.29 13.83 -6.29
CA ARG A 214 19.95 14.44 -6.34
C ARG A 214 19.55 14.96 -4.96
N TRP A 215 20.42 15.78 -4.36
CA TRP A 215 20.30 16.23 -2.98
C TRP A 215 19.00 16.98 -2.68
N ASN A 216 18.46 17.70 -3.66
CA ASN A 216 17.17 18.38 -3.52
C ASN A 216 16.05 17.41 -3.07
N GLY A 217 16.05 16.16 -3.55
CA GLY A 217 15.09 15.16 -3.09
C GLY A 217 15.34 14.66 -1.68
N VAL A 218 16.61 14.50 -1.29
CA VAL A 218 16.95 14.13 0.10
C VAL A 218 16.57 15.26 1.06
N ILE A 219 16.89 16.51 0.71
CA ILE A 219 16.56 17.70 1.48
C ILE A 219 15.04 17.88 1.59
N GLY A 220 14.30 17.73 0.48
CA GLY A 220 12.84 17.82 0.49
C GLY A 220 12.19 16.79 1.42
N PHE A 221 12.73 15.57 1.46
CA PHE A 221 12.30 14.54 2.40
C PHE A 221 12.61 14.93 3.85
N LEU A 222 13.86 15.31 4.15
CA LEU A 222 14.29 15.65 5.52
C LEU A 222 13.55 16.86 6.09
N ILE A 223 13.36 17.92 5.29
CA ILE A 223 12.61 19.11 5.71
C ILE A 223 11.16 18.72 6.00
N THR A 224 10.49 18.01 5.10
CA THR A 224 9.08 17.64 5.26
C THR A 224 8.89 16.72 6.48
N LEU A 225 9.75 15.72 6.65
CA LEU A 225 9.71 14.83 7.81
C LEU A 225 9.98 15.60 9.10
N GLY A 226 11.00 16.46 9.11
CA GLY A 226 11.36 17.29 10.26
C GLY A 226 10.23 18.23 10.68
N VAL A 227 9.53 18.85 9.73
CA VAL A 227 8.36 19.69 10.01
C VAL A 227 7.22 18.86 10.61
N LEU A 228 6.86 17.72 10.02
CA LEU A 228 5.74 16.91 10.48
C LEU A 228 6.01 16.23 11.84
N VAL A 229 7.23 15.70 12.03
CA VAL A 229 7.66 15.12 13.31
C VAL A 229 7.81 16.22 14.36
N GLY A 230 8.44 17.34 14.02
CA GLY A 230 8.61 18.48 14.92
C GLY A 230 7.27 19.04 15.38
N ALA A 231 6.32 19.25 14.47
CA ALA A 231 4.98 19.74 14.82
C ALA A 231 4.22 18.78 15.74
N THR A 232 4.32 17.47 15.53
CA THR A 232 3.70 16.50 16.45
C THR A 232 4.41 16.42 17.81
N ILE A 233 5.74 16.55 17.85
CA ILE A 233 6.48 16.61 19.13
C ILE A 233 6.10 17.86 19.92
N LEU A 234 5.95 19.01 19.25
CA LEU A 234 5.51 20.24 19.90
C LEU A 234 4.08 20.11 20.45
N GLN A 235 3.22 19.34 19.78
CA GLN A 235 1.82 19.16 20.16
C GLN A 235 1.60 18.17 21.31
N ILE A 236 2.26 17.01 21.28
CA ILE A 236 1.99 15.88 22.20
C ILE A 236 3.23 15.36 22.95
N GLY A 237 4.38 16.02 22.80
CA GLY A 237 5.65 15.56 23.37
C GLY A 237 6.32 14.44 22.57
N TRP A 238 7.36 13.85 23.16
CA TRP A 238 8.18 12.83 22.52
C TRP A 238 7.47 11.48 22.42
N TRP A 239 6.77 11.25 21.29
CA TRP A 239 5.91 10.09 21.07
C TRP A 239 6.60 8.88 20.43
N ALA A 240 7.83 9.01 19.93
CA ALA A 240 8.49 7.94 19.18
C ALA A 240 8.68 6.62 19.98
N PRO A 241 9.03 6.61 21.28
CA PRO A 241 9.11 5.38 22.05
C PRO A 241 7.76 4.68 22.19
N ASP A 242 6.67 5.45 22.31
CA ASP A 242 5.31 4.91 22.41
C ASP A 242 4.89 4.29 21.09
N PHE A 243 5.19 4.94 19.98
CA PHE A 243 5.00 4.40 18.64
C PHE A 243 5.74 3.07 18.44
N LEU A 244 7.02 2.99 18.83
CA LEU A 244 7.79 1.76 18.71
C LEU A 244 7.19 0.61 19.53
N ARG A 245 6.73 0.90 20.76
CA ARG A 245 6.04 -0.08 21.60
C ARG A 245 4.71 -0.52 20.99
N ALA A 246 3.92 0.42 20.45
CA ALA A 246 2.68 0.10 19.75
C ALA A 246 2.95 -0.78 18.51
N ALA A 247 3.93 -0.42 17.68
CA ALA A 247 4.32 -1.20 16.50
C ALA A 247 4.81 -2.61 16.86
N GLN A 248 5.53 -2.78 17.97
CA GLN A 248 5.91 -4.09 18.49
C GLN A 248 4.70 -4.90 18.98
N SER A 249 3.74 -4.26 19.66
CA SER A 249 2.53 -4.95 20.10
C SER A 249 1.65 -5.42 18.93
N PHE A 250 1.67 -4.68 17.81
CA PHE A 250 1.00 -5.07 16.58
C PHE A 250 1.53 -6.39 16.01
N ALA A 251 2.82 -6.64 16.18
CA ALA A 251 3.48 -7.88 15.74
C ALA A 251 2.99 -9.14 16.46
N ASN A 252 2.28 -8.99 17.58
CA ASN A 252 1.75 -10.11 18.37
C ASN A 252 0.28 -10.41 18.05
N LYS A 253 -0.33 -9.73 17.06
CA LYS A 253 -1.72 -9.97 16.69
C LYS A 253 -1.91 -11.35 16.03
N PRO A 254 -2.95 -12.13 16.40
CA PRO A 254 -3.26 -13.36 15.70
C PRO A 254 -3.45 -13.13 14.19
N GLY A 255 -2.81 -13.96 13.36
CA GLY A 255 -2.92 -13.87 11.90
C GLY A 255 -2.00 -12.84 11.23
N SER A 256 -1.15 -12.13 11.97
CA SER A 256 -0.07 -11.34 11.37
C SER A 256 1.04 -12.25 10.83
N TRP A 257 1.65 -11.87 9.72
CA TRP A 257 2.94 -12.41 9.33
C TRP A 257 4.01 -11.83 10.25
N MET A 258 4.85 -12.70 10.82
CA MET A 258 5.89 -12.34 11.78
C MET A 258 7.27 -12.73 11.25
N THR A 259 8.32 -12.15 11.82
CA THR A 259 9.71 -12.47 11.45
C THR A 259 10.08 -13.94 11.65
N GLN A 260 9.41 -14.64 12.57
CA GLN A 260 9.60 -16.08 12.77
C GLN A 260 9.08 -16.92 11.59
N ASP A 261 8.09 -16.43 10.84
CA ASP A 261 7.50 -17.15 9.69
C ASP A 261 8.49 -17.25 8.51
N ILE A 262 9.54 -16.41 8.51
CA ILE A 262 10.66 -16.49 7.56
C ILE A 262 11.34 -17.85 7.60
N PHE A 263 11.38 -18.52 8.76
CA PHE A 263 12.03 -19.83 8.91
C PHE A 263 11.18 -21.01 8.43
N SER A 264 9.93 -20.79 8.02
CA SER A 264 9.14 -21.80 7.32
C SER A 264 9.70 -22.06 5.92
N PRO A 265 9.44 -23.22 5.28
CA PRO A 265 9.87 -23.47 3.90
C PRO A 265 9.39 -22.38 2.92
N ALA A 266 8.15 -21.92 3.08
CA ALA A 266 7.56 -20.83 2.31
C ALA A 266 8.29 -19.49 2.55
N GLY A 267 8.59 -19.18 3.82
CA GLY A 267 9.34 -18.00 4.21
C GLY A 267 10.77 -17.99 3.67
N LEU A 268 11.46 -19.12 3.66
CA LEU A 268 12.81 -19.25 3.11
C LEU A 268 12.83 -19.05 1.59
N ILE A 269 11.84 -19.60 0.88
CA ILE A 269 11.64 -19.40 -0.55
C ILE A 269 11.42 -17.90 -0.83
N TRP A 270 10.52 -17.26 -0.09
CA TRP A 270 10.28 -15.82 -0.21
C TRP A 270 11.57 -15.03 0.08
N PHE A 271 12.27 -15.32 1.18
CA PHE A 271 13.52 -14.66 1.56
C PHE A 271 14.59 -14.73 0.47
N ALA A 272 14.86 -15.92 -0.06
CA ALA A 272 15.84 -16.12 -1.11
C ALA A 272 15.47 -15.33 -2.38
N GLY A 273 14.20 -15.39 -2.80
CA GLY A 273 13.70 -14.63 -3.94
C GLY A 273 13.79 -13.11 -3.73
N ALA A 274 13.37 -12.62 -2.56
CA ALA A 274 13.39 -11.20 -2.21
C ALA A 274 14.83 -10.66 -2.19
N LEU A 275 15.77 -11.41 -1.60
CA LEU A 275 17.18 -11.04 -1.57
C LEU A 275 17.79 -11.01 -2.97
N ALA A 276 17.49 -12.01 -3.80
CA ALA A 276 17.96 -12.03 -5.19
C ALA A 276 17.43 -10.84 -5.98
N LEU A 277 16.12 -10.58 -5.91
CA LEU A 277 15.49 -9.45 -6.61
C LEU A 277 16.02 -8.11 -6.13
N PHE A 278 16.18 -7.94 -4.81
CA PHE A 278 16.72 -6.74 -4.22
C PHE A 278 18.19 -6.54 -4.59
N GLY A 279 19.01 -7.59 -4.57
CA GLY A 279 20.41 -7.55 -4.99
C GLY A 279 20.60 -7.15 -6.44
N ILE A 280 19.83 -7.74 -7.37
CA ILE A 280 19.82 -7.33 -8.79
C ILE A 280 19.36 -5.87 -8.92
N GLY A 281 18.35 -5.47 -8.14
CA GLY A 281 17.88 -4.09 -8.08
C GLY A 281 18.97 -3.12 -7.65
N LEU A 282 19.70 -3.42 -6.58
CA LEU A 282 20.80 -2.60 -6.06
C LEU A 282 21.98 -2.52 -7.04
N GLU A 283 22.34 -3.62 -7.69
CA GLU A 283 23.39 -3.65 -8.72
C GLU A 283 23.03 -2.72 -9.89
N ARG A 284 21.79 -2.77 -10.39
CA ARG A 284 21.30 -1.84 -11.43
C ARG A 284 21.23 -0.40 -10.96
N LEU A 285 20.72 -0.16 -9.75
CA LEU A 285 20.66 1.16 -9.11
C LEU A 285 22.05 1.79 -9.03
N TRP A 286 23.08 0.99 -8.73
CA TRP A 286 24.45 1.47 -8.58
C TRP A 286 25.12 1.81 -9.91
N ARG A 287 24.77 1.08 -10.97
CA ARG A 287 25.36 1.21 -12.32
C ARG A 287 24.67 2.26 -13.18
N ALA A 288 23.36 2.45 -13.03
CA ALA A 288 22.56 3.33 -13.88
C ALA A 288 21.87 4.45 -13.10
N ARG A 289 21.81 5.65 -13.71
CA ARG A 289 21.13 6.82 -13.14
C ARG A 289 19.60 6.77 -13.31
N ASP A 290 19.09 5.78 -14.04
CA ASP A 290 17.65 5.58 -14.21
C ASP A 290 16.96 5.34 -12.86
N PHE A 291 15.66 5.65 -12.81
CA PHE A 291 14.89 5.47 -11.59
C PHE A 291 14.82 3.98 -11.20
N PRO A 292 15.12 3.60 -9.94
CA PRO A 292 15.51 2.23 -9.61
C PRO A 292 14.30 1.33 -9.29
N TRP A 293 13.36 1.18 -10.22
CA TRP A 293 12.11 0.42 -10.01
C TRP A 293 12.34 -0.99 -9.46
N LEU A 294 13.35 -1.70 -9.96
CA LEU A 294 13.63 -3.07 -9.52
C LEU A 294 14.11 -3.14 -8.06
N ALA A 295 14.96 -2.18 -7.65
CA ALA A 295 15.39 -2.07 -6.26
C ALA A 295 14.21 -1.73 -5.34
N ILE A 296 13.30 -0.86 -5.80
CA ILE A 296 12.09 -0.50 -5.06
C ILE A 296 11.18 -1.72 -4.87
N ILE A 297 10.93 -2.51 -5.93
CA ILE A 297 10.11 -3.71 -5.83
C ILE A 297 10.76 -4.74 -4.89
N GLY A 298 12.07 -4.98 -5.04
CA GLY A 298 12.81 -5.84 -4.11
C GLY A 298 12.72 -5.36 -2.66
N ALA A 299 12.81 -4.05 -2.44
CA ALA A 299 12.68 -3.44 -1.12
C ALA A 299 11.27 -3.59 -0.53
N LEU A 300 10.20 -3.40 -1.33
CA LEU A 300 8.81 -3.59 -0.87
C LEU A 300 8.56 -5.03 -0.45
N VAL A 301 9.01 -5.98 -1.26
CA VAL A 301 8.79 -7.40 -0.99
C VAL A 301 9.63 -7.89 0.20
N LEU A 302 10.84 -7.34 0.35
CA LEU A 302 11.66 -7.56 1.55
C LEU A 302 11.05 -6.90 2.80
N ASN A 303 10.46 -5.71 2.67
CA ASN A 303 9.79 -5.01 3.77
C ASN A 303 8.62 -5.82 4.31
N LEU A 304 7.76 -6.32 3.41
CA LEU A 304 6.66 -7.20 3.78
C LEU A 304 7.16 -8.45 4.49
N LEU A 305 8.30 -9.02 4.07
CA LEU A 305 8.83 -10.22 4.72
C LEU A 305 9.34 -9.97 6.16
N ILE A 306 10.03 -8.84 6.39
CA ILE A 306 10.76 -8.60 7.65
C ILE A 306 10.02 -7.71 8.65
N ILE A 307 9.02 -6.95 8.21
CA ILE A 307 8.25 -6.07 9.09
C ILE A 307 6.87 -6.69 9.31
N PRO A 308 6.44 -6.86 10.57
CA PRO A 308 5.12 -7.41 10.88
C PRO A 308 3.99 -6.62 10.23
N HIS A 309 3.06 -7.34 9.64
CA HIS A 309 1.93 -6.80 8.88
C HIS A 309 0.73 -7.75 9.01
N LEU A 310 -0.46 -7.28 8.60
CA LEU A 310 -1.71 -7.95 8.93
C LEU A 310 -2.64 -8.02 7.72
N LEU A 311 -3.24 -9.20 7.51
CA LEU A 311 -4.26 -9.47 6.49
C LEU A 311 -3.80 -9.20 5.05
N GLU A 312 -4.60 -9.56 4.06
CA GLU A 312 -4.23 -9.53 2.66
C GLU A 312 -4.18 -8.13 2.05
N TYR A 313 -4.87 -7.13 2.63
CA TYR A 313 -4.90 -5.78 2.07
C TYR A 313 -3.51 -5.12 2.07
N ASP A 314 -2.57 -5.60 2.88
CA ASP A 314 -1.19 -5.10 2.91
C ASP A 314 -0.40 -5.51 1.65
N LEU A 315 -0.84 -6.54 0.92
CA LEU A 315 -0.33 -6.88 -0.41
C LEU A 315 -0.64 -5.81 -1.47
N THR A 316 -1.44 -4.78 -1.16
CA THR A 316 -1.74 -3.66 -2.08
C THR A 316 -0.49 -3.01 -2.65
N VAL A 317 0.62 -2.95 -1.89
CA VAL A 317 1.89 -2.36 -2.39
C VAL A 317 2.48 -3.10 -3.59
N LEU A 318 2.09 -4.37 -3.78
CA LEU A 318 2.50 -5.17 -4.94
C LEU A 318 1.86 -4.67 -6.25
N LEU A 319 0.89 -3.75 -6.21
CA LEU A 319 0.44 -3.03 -7.40
C LEU A 319 1.61 -2.37 -8.16
N ILE A 320 2.63 -1.88 -7.47
CA ILE A 320 3.82 -1.30 -8.12
C ILE A 320 4.54 -2.36 -8.97
N ALA A 321 4.69 -3.57 -8.43
CA ALA A 321 5.28 -4.69 -9.15
C ALA A 321 4.38 -5.17 -10.30
N TRP A 322 3.05 -5.20 -10.11
CA TRP A 322 2.11 -5.55 -11.16
C TRP A 322 2.09 -4.55 -12.30
N PHE A 323 2.16 -3.25 -12.00
CA PHE A 323 2.27 -2.20 -13.02
C PHE A 323 3.61 -2.27 -13.76
N TRP A 324 4.69 -2.59 -13.06
CA TRP A 324 5.99 -2.80 -13.69
C TRP A 324 5.98 -4.04 -14.60
N LEU A 325 5.52 -5.20 -14.11
CA LEU A 325 5.48 -6.46 -14.85
C LEU A 325 4.48 -6.38 -16.02
N GLY A 326 3.33 -5.75 -15.80
CA GLY A 326 2.33 -5.49 -16.82
C GLY A 326 2.74 -4.41 -17.83
N ALA A 327 3.90 -3.76 -17.69
CA ALA A 327 4.52 -3.03 -18.79
C ALA A 327 5.37 -3.95 -19.68
N GLN A 328 5.77 -5.13 -19.17
CA GLN A 328 6.65 -6.09 -19.85
C GLN A 328 5.91 -7.28 -20.49
N TRP A 329 4.57 -7.34 -20.44
CA TRP A 329 3.79 -8.53 -20.83
C TRP A 329 4.04 -8.99 -22.27
N ARG A 330 4.45 -8.08 -23.17
CA ARG A 330 4.70 -8.40 -24.57
C ARG A 330 5.98 -9.19 -24.82
N ASP A 331 6.93 -9.10 -23.90
CA ASP A 331 8.19 -9.85 -24.02
C ASP A 331 8.00 -11.35 -23.77
N VAL A 332 6.79 -11.73 -23.34
CA VAL A 332 6.41 -13.07 -22.93
C VAL A 332 5.20 -13.53 -23.74
N ARG A 333 5.34 -14.66 -24.44
CA ARG A 333 4.20 -15.31 -25.12
C ARG A 333 3.12 -15.66 -24.10
N GLY A 334 1.88 -15.17 -24.33
CA GLY A 334 0.78 -15.31 -23.38
C GLY A 334 0.91 -14.43 -22.13
N GLY A 335 1.82 -13.45 -22.10
CA GLY A 335 2.14 -12.65 -20.91
C GLY A 335 0.94 -11.91 -20.33
N LEU A 336 0.00 -11.44 -21.16
CA LEU A 336 -1.24 -10.82 -20.67
C LEU A 336 -2.14 -11.82 -19.93
N ALA A 337 -2.28 -13.05 -20.44
CA ALA A 337 -3.06 -14.10 -19.78
C ALA A 337 -2.41 -14.52 -18.46
N TRP A 338 -1.08 -14.65 -18.43
CA TRP A 338 -0.32 -14.87 -17.20
C TRP A 338 -0.55 -13.74 -16.20
N TRP A 339 -0.44 -12.49 -16.64
CA TRP A 339 -0.67 -11.33 -15.78
C TRP A 339 -2.09 -11.32 -15.21
N LEU A 340 -3.13 -11.55 -16.03
CA LEU A 340 -4.51 -11.64 -15.58
C LEU A 340 -4.72 -12.78 -14.57
N GLY A 341 -4.14 -13.95 -14.84
CA GLY A 341 -4.23 -15.10 -13.94
C GLY A 341 -3.55 -14.83 -12.60
N LEU A 342 -2.37 -14.20 -12.60
CA LEU A 342 -1.61 -13.87 -11.39
C LEU A 342 -2.28 -12.76 -10.56
N VAL A 343 -2.84 -11.74 -11.19
CA VAL A 343 -3.61 -10.68 -10.49
C VAL A 343 -4.92 -11.24 -9.93
N GLY A 344 -5.59 -12.16 -10.64
CA GLY A 344 -6.80 -12.83 -10.17
C GLY A 344 -6.56 -13.95 -9.14
N MET A 345 -5.32 -14.39 -8.97
CA MET A 345 -4.97 -15.53 -8.11
C MET A 345 -5.46 -15.40 -6.66
N PRO A 346 -5.42 -14.23 -5.99
CA PRO A 346 -5.97 -14.09 -4.64
C PRO A 346 -7.48 -14.37 -4.54
N TRP A 347 -8.26 -14.11 -5.59
CA TRP A 347 -9.66 -14.52 -5.63
C TRP A 347 -9.80 -16.02 -5.87
N LEU A 348 -9.06 -16.56 -6.85
CA LEU A 348 -9.13 -17.98 -7.22
C LEU A 348 -8.72 -18.89 -6.07
N SER A 349 -7.62 -18.58 -5.38
CA SER A 349 -7.12 -19.37 -4.24
C SER A 349 -8.06 -19.33 -3.03
N TRP A 350 -8.81 -18.24 -2.86
CA TRP A 350 -9.79 -18.12 -1.78
C TRP A 350 -11.05 -18.90 -2.06
N LEU A 351 -11.61 -18.75 -3.26
CA LEU A 351 -12.76 -19.53 -3.69
C LEU A 351 -12.44 -21.03 -3.66
N ALA A 352 -11.23 -21.42 -4.09
CA ALA A 352 -10.77 -22.80 -4.01
C ALA A 352 -10.68 -23.29 -2.56
N LEU A 353 -10.12 -22.51 -1.63
CA LEU A 353 -10.04 -22.92 -0.23
C LEU A 353 -11.43 -23.06 0.41
N LEU A 354 -12.34 -22.11 0.15
CA LEU A 354 -13.71 -22.19 0.63
C LEU A 354 -14.44 -23.42 0.08
N ALA A 355 -14.25 -23.74 -1.20
CA ALA A 355 -14.83 -24.93 -1.82
C ALA A 355 -14.32 -26.25 -1.20
N LEU A 356 -13.11 -26.22 -0.63
CA LEU A 356 -12.52 -27.34 0.11
C LEU A 356 -12.89 -27.36 1.61
N GLY A 357 -13.80 -26.46 2.05
CA GLY A 357 -14.26 -26.38 3.44
C GLY A 357 -13.34 -25.60 4.37
N GLY A 358 -12.32 -24.88 3.85
CA GLY A 358 -11.49 -24.00 4.65
C GLY A 358 -12.15 -22.65 4.95
N THR A 359 -11.52 -21.85 5.82
CA THR A 359 -12.02 -20.53 6.23
C THR A 359 -11.24 -19.39 5.59
N THR A 360 -11.85 -18.19 5.56
CA THR A 360 -11.15 -16.97 5.11
C THR A 360 -9.91 -16.67 5.96
N GLU A 361 -9.95 -16.93 7.28
CA GLU A 361 -8.80 -16.73 8.16
C GLU A 361 -7.63 -17.66 7.82
N GLN A 362 -7.93 -18.93 7.51
CA GLN A 362 -6.92 -19.87 7.02
C GLN A 362 -6.34 -19.39 5.68
N TRP A 363 -7.18 -18.86 4.78
CA TRP A 363 -6.71 -18.30 3.51
C TRP A 363 -5.79 -17.09 3.71
N TRP A 364 -6.07 -16.20 4.66
CA TRP A 364 -5.22 -15.05 4.96
C TRP A 364 -3.81 -15.46 5.34
N LYS A 365 -3.65 -16.50 6.16
CA LYS A 365 -2.33 -17.03 6.50
C LYS A 365 -1.66 -17.68 5.28
N MET A 366 -2.44 -18.40 4.48
CA MET A 366 -1.95 -19.11 3.31
C MET A 366 -1.46 -18.17 2.19
N ILE A 367 -2.19 -17.09 1.88
CA ILE A 367 -1.85 -16.17 0.77
C ILE A 367 -0.46 -15.55 0.93
N TRP A 368 -0.06 -15.23 2.17
CA TRP A 368 1.25 -14.69 2.49
C TRP A 368 2.40 -15.66 2.24
N GLN A 369 2.15 -16.97 2.33
CA GLN A 369 3.17 -18.00 2.15
C GLN A 369 3.61 -18.15 0.70
N PHE A 370 2.74 -17.85 -0.28
CA PHE A 370 3.06 -18.12 -1.68
C PHE A 370 2.94 -16.92 -2.61
N TYR A 371 2.07 -15.95 -2.33
CA TYR A 371 1.75 -14.90 -3.32
C TYR A 371 2.91 -13.92 -3.57
N PRO A 372 3.60 -13.40 -2.54
CA PRO A 372 4.79 -12.58 -2.76
C PRO A 372 5.87 -13.33 -3.55
N SER A 373 6.13 -14.59 -3.18
CA SER A 373 7.08 -15.47 -3.88
C SER A 373 6.70 -15.62 -5.36
N LEU A 374 5.45 -15.96 -5.66
CA LEU A 374 4.96 -16.13 -7.03
C LEU A 374 5.26 -14.91 -7.92
N LEU A 375 5.02 -13.71 -7.39
CA LEU A 375 5.31 -12.46 -8.09
C LEU A 375 6.82 -12.23 -8.25
N ILE A 376 7.63 -12.47 -7.21
CA ILE A 376 9.09 -12.37 -7.29
C ILE A 376 9.62 -13.28 -8.40
N TYR A 377 9.21 -14.55 -8.40
CA TYR A 377 9.69 -15.52 -9.39
C TYR A 377 9.23 -15.18 -10.80
N ALA A 378 8.01 -14.64 -10.97
CA ALA A 378 7.59 -14.12 -12.27
C ALA A 378 8.53 -13.02 -12.79
N ILE A 379 8.97 -12.11 -11.90
CA ILE A 379 9.93 -11.05 -12.24
C ILE A 379 11.32 -11.64 -12.53
N LEU A 380 11.82 -12.56 -11.71
CA LEU A 380 13.13 -13.19 -11.90
C LEU A 380 13.20 -14.00 -13.21
N VAL A 381 12.15 -14.76 -13.53
CA VAL A 381 12.03 -15.50 -14.79
C VAL A 381 12.02 -14.53 -15.98
N TRP A 382 11.29 -13.41 -15.87
CA TRP A 382 11.32 -12.38 -16.91
C TRP A 382 12.73 -11.80 -17.10
N LEU A 383 13.42 -11.46 -16.00
CA LEU A 383 14.79 -10.93 -16.05
C LEU A 383 15.76 -11.91 -16.71
N TRP A 384 15.68 -13.19 -16.34
CA TRP A 384 16.52 -14.24 -16.92
C TRP A 384 16.29 -14.41 -18.43
N ARG A 385 15.03 -14.47 -18.86
CA ARG A 385 14.68 -14.55 -20.30
C ARG A 385 15.18 -13.35 -21.08
N THR A 386 15.06 -12.16 -20.52
CA THR A 386 15.52 -10.92 -21.18
C THR A 386 17.04 -10.86 -21.25
N ALA A 387 17.77 -11.41 -20.27
CA ALA A 387 19.22 -11.51 -20.31
C ALA A 387 19.68 -12.48 -21.43
N LEU A 388 19.03 -13.63 -21.58
CA LEU A 388 19.34 -14.59 -22.64
C LEU A 388 19.18 -14.02 -24.05
N LYS A 389 18.20 -13.14 -24.28
CA LYS A 389 18.01 -12.48 -25.60
C LYS A 389 19.11 -11.48 -25.96
N ARG A 390 19.97 -11.10 -25.01
CA ARG A 390 21.07 -10.12 -25.20
C ARG A 390 22.43 -10.79 -25.41
N ILE A 391 22.51 -12.10 -25.24
CA ILE A 391 23.66 -12.95 -25.56
C ILE A 391 23.40 -13.48 -26.97
#